data_AF-A0A814EM79-F1
#
_entry.id   AF-A0A814EM79-F1
#
_cell.length_a   1.000
_cell.length_b   1.000
_cell.length_c   1.000
_cell.angle_alpha   90.00
_cell.angle_beta   90.00
_cell.angle_gamma   90.00
#
_symmetry.space_group_name_H-M   'P 1'
#
loop_
_entity.id
_entity.type
_entity.pdbx_description
1 polymer ?
#
loop_
_entity_poly.entity_id
_entity_poly.type
_entity_poly.pdbx_seq_one_letter_code
_entity_poly.pdbx_strand_id
1 'polypeptide(L)'
;MNSVCNGILQGIKYRDMFRAQYYISDLQNIAQQLISQVEELGCINTTGVLFDVMQHLADELDDMILPIVAYEIHVHKCENNTLTPHERYRNFFVDSSKHSWTNVAREVLQKYPFIFTRITTFCLSTVENIKTCLNRLVKDRNDISNTLSVDANPVNLLEIHVSGSDRHQEGQTVIVLTFQDKQKIVYKNCDSFIDQALHVFINLLDLSYPYDIKTRKFIKKNNYSWYEYIEHKSCNSMSEMKNYYKRSGSMLAVLDTLNYCDGHCENLIAHEEYPYLIDSETLFQNFPLDELEVQIGSLKQERSISFTGLIEKSDHIKKCDRSESCSAFQAAGYIKKIFQPRIINDHTDDIKVRFIRNENDIMTDESSTQPIYTILQNAPCLDKQAYTIESFLDESIEGYMHTYQHIKNHAAVLLDGDNEFWCAIKKITSAREVIRTTLFYAMLIRRLQQPQFSANQEVARQYLEGYLQLHSSNLNSQLAECEINELLQLNIPYFTHQPSCKDLFMGDNGKCANYFKYSAMEQIHWNIEHASDIYCNRQIAILRNVINSNPIITSHCPCYNCLDD
;
A
#
# COMPACT_ATOMS: atom_id res chain seq x y z
N MET A 1 -23.85 15.31 -23.24
CA MET A 1 -22.77 14.43 -22.74
C MET A 1 -22.23 13.62 -23.90
N ASN A 2 -20.91 13.44 -23.97
CA ASN A 2 -20.23 12.60 -24.98
C ASN A 2 -20.77 11.16 -24.87
N SER A 3 -21.06 10.50 -26.00
CA SER A 3 -21.58 9.12 -26.04
C SER A 3 -20.64 8.12 -25.32
N VAL A 4 -19.34 8.37 -25.37
CA VAL A 4 -18.30 7.58 -24.67
C VAL A 4 -18.43 7.73 -23.15
N CYS A 5 -18.60 8.96 -22.65
CA CYS A 5 -18.77 9.24 -21.22
C CYS A 5 -20.02 8.53 -20.67
N ASN A 6 -21.14 8.60 -21.39
CA ASN A 6 -22.35 7.87 -21.01
C ASN A 6 -22.13 6.36 -21.02
N GLY A 7 -21.41 5.83 -22.03
CA GLY A 7 -21.08 4.40 -22.11
C GLY A 7 -20.26 3.90 -20.93
N ILE A 8 -19.23 4.64 -20.52
CA ILE A 8 -18.41 4.30 -19.35
C ILE A 8 -19.27 4.31 -18.08
N LEU A 9 -19.98 5.42 -17.81
CA LEU A 9 -20.75 5.57 -16.58
C LEU A 9 -21.92 4.59 -16.47
N GLN A 10 -22.54 4.21 -17.58
CA GLN A 10 -23.57 3.16 -17.60
C GLN A 10 -23.00 1.76 -17.35
N GLY A 11 -21.73 1.54 -17.67
CA GLY A 11 -21.04 0.27 -17.41
C GLY A 11 -20.57 0.10 -15.97
N ILE A 12 -20.40 1.19 -15.21
CA ILE A 12 -19.96 1.14 -13.81
C ILE A 12 -20.99 0.40 -12.97
N LYS A 13 -20.50 -0.55 -12.17
CA LYS A 13 -21.29 -1.22 -11.14
C LYS A 13 -21.23 -0.39 -9.86
N TYR A 14 -22.13 0.58 -9.74
CA TYR A 14 -22.30 1.34 -8.50
C TYR A 14 -22.76 0.42 -7.38
N ARG A 15 -22.17 0.57 -6.18
CA ARG A 15 -22.62 -0.13 -4.98
C ARG A 15 -24.07 0.22 -4.63
N ASP A 16 -24.44 1.48 -4.83
CA ASP A 16 -25.83 1.95 -4.72
C ASP A 16 -26.06 3.19 -5.60
N MET A 17 -27.05 3.12 -6.51
CA MET A 17 -27.39 4.23 -7.39
C MET A 17 -27.97 5.46 -6.68
N PHE A 18 -28.65 5.28 -5.54
CA PHE A 18 -29.14 6.39 -4.73
C PHE A 18 -27.99 7.13 -4.07
N ARG A 19 -26.97 6.42 -3.56
CA ARG A 19 -25.78 7.06 -2.98
C ARG A 19 -24.91 7.71 -4.04
N ALA A 20 -24.82 7.11 -5.23
CA ALA A 20 -24.07 7.66 -6.35
C ALA A 20 -24.46 9.10 -6.73
N GLN A 21 -25.69 9.53 -6.43
CA GLN A 21 -26.13 10.91 -6.69
C GLN A 21 -25.18 11.97 -6.11
N TYR A 22 -24.48 11.67 -5.01
CA TYR A 22 -23.63 12.63 -4.32
C TYR A 22 -22.24 12.82 -4.96
N TYR A 23 -21.82 11.91 -5.84
CA TYR A 23 -20.50 11.97 -6.48
C TYR A 23 -20.52 11.75 -8.00
N ILE A 24 -21.69 11.44 -8.59
CA ILE A 24 -21.82 11.17 -10.02
C ILE A 24 -21.42 12.37 -10.89
N SER A 25 -21.63 13.61 -10.40
CA SER A 25 -21.21 14.81 -11.11
C SER A 25 -19.68 14.94 -11.15
N ASP A 26 -18.99 14.60 -10.05
CA ASP A 26 -17.52 14.57 -10.02
C ASP A 26 -16.99 13.48 -10.96
N LEU A 27 -17.58 12.26 -10.93
CA LEU A 27 -17.23 11.19 -11.87
C LEU A 27 -17.44 11.58 -13.34
N GLN A 28 -18.55 12.27 -13.66
CA GLN A 28 -18.81 12.78 -15.01
C GLN A 28 -17.74 13.76 -15.48
N ASN A 29 -17.33 14.68 -14.61
CA ASN A 29 -16.29 15.66 -14.90
C ASN A 29 -14.94 14.98 -15.13
N ILE A 30 -14.54 14.06 -14.24
CA ILE A 30 -13.31 13.26 -14.37
C ILE A 30 -13.31 12.48 -15.68
N ALA A 31 -14.38 11.74 -15.97
CA ALA A 31 -14.50 10.95 -17.18
C ALA A 31 -14.31 11.84 -18.42
N GLN A 32 -14.96 13.01 -18.46
CA GLN A 32 -14.83 13.91 -19.59
C GLN A 32 -13.40 14.41 -19.79
N GLN A 33 -12.68 14.74 -18.71
CA GLN A 33 -11.29 15.20 -18.79
C GLN A 33 -10.35 14.08 -19.26
N LEU A 34 -10.51 12.87 -18.73
CA LEU A 34 -9.67 11.73 -19.08
C LEU A 34 -9.96 11.21 -20.50
N ILE A 35 -11.23 11.22 -20.93
CA ILE A 35 -11.60 10.86 -22.31
C ILE A 35 -10.88 11.76 -23.30
N SER A 36 -10.91 13.09 -23.10
CA SER A 36 -10.20 14.03 -23.99
C SER A 36 -8.71 13.69 -24.07
N GLN A 37 -8.08 13.44 -22.91
CA GLN A 37 -6.66 13.08 -22.86
C GLN A 37 -6.36 11.78 -23.59
N VAL A 38 -7.18 10.74 -23.42
CA VAL A 38 -6.97 9.41 -24.04
C VAL A 38 -7.27 9.43 -25.54
N GLU A 39 -8.28 10.18 -25.98
CA GLU A 39 -8.59 10.38 -27.40
C GLU A 39 -7.45 11.11 -28.13
N GLU A 40 -6.82 12.11 -27.49
CA GLU A 40 -5.65 12.81 -28.04
C GLU A 40 -4.44 11.89 -28.26
N LEU A 41 -4.34 10.79 -27.50
CA LEU A 41 -3.29 9.78 -27.66
C LEU A 41 -3.56 8.81 -28.83
N GLY A 42 -4.78 8.82 -29.39
CA GLY A 42 -5.18 7.91 -30.47
C GLY A 42 -5.42 6.47 -30.01
N CYS A 43 -5.76 6.25 -28.73
CA CYS A 43 -6.05 4.92 -28.19
C CYS A 43 -7.22 4.25 -28.94
N ILE A 44 -7.11 2.95 -29.20
CA ILE A 44 -8.12 2.19 -29.97
C ILE A 44 -9.47 2.11 -29.23
N ASN A 45 -9.45 2.02 -27.89
CA ASN A 45 -10.65 1.83 -27.08
C ASN A 45 -10.60 2.69 -25.80
N THR A 46 -11.02 3.95 -25.89
CA THR A 46 -11.08 4.87 -24.75
C THR A 46 -11.92 4.34 -23.58
N THR A 47 -13.05 3.68 -23.88
CA THR A 47 -13.93 3.10 -22.85
C THR A 47 -13.22 2.04 -22.04
N GLY A 48 -12.54 1.10 -22.70
CA GLY A 48 -11.79 0.02 -22.03
C GLY A 48 -10.62 0.55 -21.21
N VAL A 49 -9.88 1.53 -21.73
CA VAL A 49 -8.73 2.14 -21.06
C VAL A 49 -9.10 2.76 -19.70
N LEU A 50 -10.27 3.39 -19.61
CA LEU A 50 -10.70 4.16 -18.44
C LEU A 50 -11.67 3.43 -17.51
N PHE A 51 -12.21 2.27 -17.91
CA PHE A 51 -13.26 1.59 -17.17
C PHE A 51 -12.84 1.29 -15.71
N ASP A 52 -11.67 0.66 -15.55
CA ASP A 52 -11.16 0.27 -14.23
C ASP A 52 -10.87 1.46 -13.33
N VAL A 53 -10.31 2.54 -13.87
CA VAL A 53 -10.12 3.81 -13.15
C VAL A 53 -11.46 4.33 -12.62
N MET A 54 -12.47 4.37 -13.49
CA MET A 54 -13.77 4.94 -13.15
C MET A 54 -14.55 4.06 -12.17
N GLN A 55 -14.44 2.74 -12.28
CA GLN A 55 -15.00 1.79 -11.33
C GLN A 55 -14.34 1.94 -9.95
N HIS A 56 -13.01 1.98 -9.91
CA HIS A 56 -12.26 2.16 -8.66
C HIS A 56 -12.62 3.47 -7.96
N LEU A 57 -12.69 4.58 -8.71
CA LEU A 57 -13.13 5.87 -8.19
C LEU A 57 -14.56 5.82 -7.63
N ALA A 58 -15.50 5.19 -8.33
CA ALA A 58 -16.87 5.06 -7.83
C ALA A 58 -16.94 4.28 -6.50
N ASP A 59 -16.14 3.23 -6.37
CA ASP A 59 -16.04 2.44 -5.14
C ASP A 59 -15.45 3.24 -3.97
N GLU A 60 -14.33 3.95 -4.20
CA GLU A 60 -13.70 4.77 -3.17
C GLU A 60 -14.60 5.95 -2.74
N LEU A 61 -15.31 6.58 -3.68
CA LEU A 61 -16.22 7.69 -3.38
C LEU A 61 -17.43 7.23 -2.57
N ASP A 62 -18.00 6.05 -2.85
CA ASP A 62 -19.06 5.45 -2.03
C ASP A 62 -18.56 5.19 -0.60
N ASP A 63 -17.34 4.65 -0.46
CA ASP A 63 -16.71 4.40 0.84
C ASP A 63 -16.54 5.68 1.67
N MET A 64 -16.21 6.81 1.05
CA MET A 64 -16.06 8.10 1.74
C MET A 64 -17.37 8.64 2.30
N ILE A 65 -18.49 8.50 1.56
CA ILE A 65 -19.78 9.08 1.96
C ILE A 65 -20.64 8.16 2.81
N LEU A 66 -20.37 6.85 2.77
CA LEU A 66 -21.22 5.85 3.39
C LEU A 66 -21.54 6.11 4.87
N PRO A 67 -20.57 6.48 5.75
CA PRO A 67 -20.88 6.74 7.16
C PRO A 67 -21.88 7.89 7.35
N ILE A 68 -21.82 8.90 6.48
CA ILE A 68 -22.70 10.08 6.50
C ILE A 68 -24.10 9.69 6.07
N VAL A 69 -24.21 8.96 4.96
CA VAL A 69 -25.50 8.50 4.43
C VAL A 69 -26.18 7.59 5.45
N ALA A 70 -25.45 6.64 6.04
CA ALA A 70 -26.00 5.75 7.06
C ALA A 70 -26.50 6.51 8.29
N TYR A 71 -25.76 7.54 8.73
CA TYR A 71 -26.17 8.40 9.84
C TYR A 71 -27.42 9.23 9.52
N GLU A 72 -27.48 9.87 8.36
CA GLU A 72 -28.64 10.69 7.97
C GLU A 72 -29.90 9.86 7.81
N ILE A 73 -29.79 8.63 7.28
CA ILE A 73 -30.90 7.67 7.22
C ILE A 73 -31.37 7.31 8.64
N HIS A 74 -30.44 7.07 9.56
CA HIS A 74 -30.77 6.79 10.96
C HIS A 74 -31.49 7.97 11.63
N VAL A 75 -31.01 9.20 11.43
CA VAL A 75 -31.61 10.42 11.98
C VAL A 75 -33.01 10.68 11.43
N HIS A 76 -33.24 10.39 10.14
CA HIS A 76 -34.52 10.63 9.46
C HIS A 76 -35.39 9.37 9.35
N LYS A 77 -35.07 8.33 10.14
CA LYS A 77 -35.82 7.09 10.18
C LYS A 77 -37.26 7.38 10.59
N CYS A 78 -38.19 7.15 9.66
CA CYS A 78 -39.61 7.29 9.96
C CYS A 78 -40.06 6.16 10.89
N GLU A 79 -40.70 6.49 12.02
CA GLU A 79 -41.40 5.53 12.88
C GLU A 79 -42.65 4.92 12.21
N ASN A 80 -42.94 5.31 10.96
CA ASN A 80 -44.06 4.77 10.20
C ASN A 80 -43.83 3.30 9.84
N ASN A 81 -44.34 2.42 10.70
CA ASN A 81 -44.27 0.96 10.59
C ASN A 81 -45.06 0.37 9.41
N THR A 82 -45.73 1.18 8.57
CA THR A 82 -46.47 0.67 7.41
C THR A 82 -45.58 0.38 6.20
N LEU A 83 -44.40 0.99 6.11
CA LEU A 83 -43.43 0.77 5.04
C LEU A 83 -42.41 -0.30 5.44
N THR A 84 -41.88 -1.05 4.48
CA THR A 84 -40.74 -1.96 4.68
C THR A 84 -39.43 -1.18 4.90
N PRO A 85 -38.39 -1.79 5.50
CA PRO A 85 -37.08 -1.16 5.66
C PRO A 85 -36.46 -0.64 4.35
N HIS A 86 -36.64 -1.37 3.24
CA HIS A 86 -36.16 -0.97 1.92
C HIS A 86 -36.96 0.21 1.34
N GLU A 87 -38.28 0.26 1.55
CA GLU A 87 -39.09 1.40 1.13
C GLU A 87 -38.75 2.66 1.93
N ARG A 88 -38.47 2.53 3.22
CA ARG A 88 -38.01 3.65 4.05
C ARG A 88 -36.63 4.15 3.60
N TYR A 89 -35.72 3.24 3.24
CA TYR A 89 -34.44 3.59 2.60
C TYR A 89 -34.66 4.39 1.31
N ARG A 90 -35.48 3.89 0.39
CA ARG A 90 -35.78 4.57 -0.88
C ARG A 90 -36.44 5.94 -0.66
N ASN A 91 -37.35 6.04 0.30
CA ASN A 91 -38.07 7.29 0.61
C ASN A 91 -37.18 8.35 1.25
N PHE A 92 -36.05 7.98 1.87
CA PHE A 92 -35.03 8.95 2.27
C PHE A 92 -34.52 9.71 1.04
N PHE A 93 -34.26 9.01 -0.06
CA PHE A 93 -33.71 9.61 -1.26
C PHE A 93 -34.76 10.23 -2.19
N VAL A 94 -35.85 9.52 -2.48
CA VAL A 94 -36.79 9.88 -3.56
C VAL A 94 -38.20 10.17 -3.02
N ASP A 95 -38.72 11.35 -3.34
CA ASP A 95 -40.13 11.68 -3.20
C ASP A 95 -40.89 11.07 -4.39
N SER A 96 -41.49 9.90 -4.17
CA SER A 96 -42.23 9.17 -5.22
C SER A 96 -43.43 9.95 -5.76
N SER A 97 -43.99 10.90 -5.00
CA SER A 97 -45.12 11.72 -5.47
C SER A 97 -44.67 12.80 -6.47
N LYS A 98 -43.44 13.30 -6.31
CA LYS A 98 -42.88 14.39 -7.13
C LYS A 98 -41.88 13.92 -8.18
N HIS A 99 -41.53 12.63 -8.20
CA HIS A 99 -40.49 12.06 -9.05
C HIS A 99 -39.16 12.84 -8.94
N SER A 100 -38.80 13.25 -7.72
CA SER A 100 -37.64 14.10 -7.44
C SER A 100 -36.91 13.66 -6.17
N TRP A 101 -35.65 14.07 -6.02
CA TRP A 101 -34.90 13.91 -4.76
C TRP A 101 -35.61 14.64 -3.61
N THR A 102 -35.65 14.04 -2.42
CA THR A 102 -36.19 14.69 -1.22
C THR A 102 -35.35 15.91 -0.84
N ASN A 103 -35.92 16.81 -0.02
CA ASN A 103 -35.14 17.91 0.55
C ASN A 103 -34.04 17.39 1.48
N VAL A 104 -34.35 16.35 2.28
CA VAL A 104 -33.40 15.73 3.21
C VAL A 104 -32.16 15.21 2.49
N ALA A 105 -32.34 14.45 1.39
CA ALA A 105 -31.23 13.96 0.59
C ALA A 105 -30.39 15.11 0.01
N ARG A 106 -31.03 16.17 -0.50
CA ARG A 106 -30.32 17.34 -1.03
C ARG A 106 -29.54 18.12 0.04
N GLU A 107 -30.05 18.19 1.26
CA GLU A 107 -29.40 18.89 2.37
C GLU A 107 -28.12 18.21 2.87
N VAL A 108 -27.93 16.90 2.60
CA VAL A 108 -26.70 16.18 2.99
C VAL A 108 -25.44 16.88 2.48
N LEU A 109 -25.44 17.34 1.22
CA LEU A 109 -24.31 18.07 0.64
C LEU A 109 -23.97 19.36 1.43
N GLN A 110 -24.99 20.03 1.95
CA GLN A 110 -24.85 21.29 2.70
C GLN A 110 -24.46 21.07 4.17
N LYS A 111 -24.88 19.94 4.76
CA LYS A 111 -24.55 19.56 6.13
C LYS A 111 -23.10 19.08 6.27
N TYR A 112 -22.53 18.48 5.23
CA TYR A 112 -21.20 17.88 5.26
C TYR A 112 -20.19 18.49 4.26
N PRO A 113 -20.01 19.83 4.26
CA PRO A 113 -19.22 20.51 3.23
C PRO A 113 -17.74 20.11 3.23
N PHE A 114 -17.18 19.72 4.39
CA PHE A 114 -15.78 19.31 4.48
C PHE A 114 -15.53 18.06 3.64
N ILE A 115 -16.29 16.98 3.82
CA ILE A 115 -16.05 15.74 3.06
C ILE A 115 -16.26 15.92 1.55
N PHE A 116 -17.29 16.67 1.15
CA PHE A 116 -17.60 16.85 -0.27
C PHE A 116 -16.55 17.71 -0.98
N THR A 117 -15.95 18.68 -0.28
CA THR A 117 -14.77 19.39 -0.78
C THR A 117 -13.57 18.45 -0.95
N ARG A 118 -13.40 17.47 -0.05
CA ARG A 118 -12.33 16.46 -0.16
C ARG A 118 -12.55 15.51 -1.33
N ILE A 119 -13.79 15.05 -1.54
CA ILE A 119 -14.18 14.24 -2.70
C ILE A 119 -13.82 14.95 -4.01
N THR A 120 -14.23 16.21 -4.20
CA THR A 120 -13.86 16.95 -5.42
C THR A 120 -12.34 17.10 -5.55
N THR A 121 -11.61 17.39 -4.46
CA THR A 121 -10.14 17.51 -4.50
C THR A 121 -9.47 16.19 -4.92
N PHE A 122 -9.92 15.08 -4.34
CA PHE A 122 -9.48 13.72 -4.65
C PHE A 122 -9.72 13.33 -6.10
N CYS A 123 -10.88 13.73 -6.64
CA CYS A 123 -11.23 13.50 -8.02
C CYS A 123 -10.27 14.25 -8.97
N LEU A 124 -10.00 15.53 -8.67
CA LEU A 124 -9.11 16.36 -9.48
C LEU A 124 -7.65 15.88 -9.42
N SER A 125 -7.14 15.50 -8.25
CA SER A 125 -5.78 14.98 -8.13
C SER A 125 -5.58 13.66 -8.88
N THR A 126 -6.57 12.76 -8.82
CA THR A 126 -6.53 11.50 -9.57
C THR A 126 -6.44 11.75 -11.07
N VAL A 127 -7.21 12.74 -11.59
CA VAL A 127 -7.14 13.13 -13.00
C VAL A 127 -5.75 13.61 -13.37
N GLU A 128 -5.14 14.50 -12.58
CA GLU A 128 -3.83 15.04 -12.91
C GLU A 128 -2.70 14.01 -12.81
N ASN A 129 -2.80 13.06 -11.87
CA ASN A 129 -1.85 11.97 -11.77
C ASN A 129 -1.89 11.07 -13.02
N ILE A 130 -3.09 10.75 -13.51
CA ILE A 130 -3.25 9.95 -14.74
C ILE A 130 -2.78 10.73 -15.97
N LYS A 131 -3.17 12.01 -16.12
CA LYS A 131 -2.69 12.85 -17.24
C LYS A 131 -1.18 12.97 -17.24
N THR A 132 -0.57 13.17 -16.07
CA THR A 132 0.89 13.25 -15.91
C THR A 132 1.56 11.94 -16.32
N CYS A 133 1.03 10.80 -15.88
CA CYS A 133 1.50 9.47 -16.29
C CYS A 133 1.42 9.29 -17.82
N LEU A 134 0.28 9.60 -18.44
CA LEU A 134 0.07 9.47 -19.88
C LEU A 134 0.99 10.38 -20.70
N ASN A 135 1.18 11.63 -20.27
CA ASN A 135 2.12 12.55 -20.92
C ASN A 135 3.57 12.05 -20.85
N ARG A 136 3.95 11.45 -19.71
CA ARG A 136 5.26 10.84 -19.52
C ARG A 136 5.41 9.55 -20.35
N LEU A 137 4.35 8.75 -20.50
CA LEU A 137 4.33 7.57 -21.37
C LEU A 137 4.68 7.97 -22.82
N VAL A 138 4.01 9.00 -23.36
CA VAL A 138 4.27 9.49 -24.73
C VAL A 138 5.72 9.91 -24.90
N LYS A 139 6.26 10.63 -23.90
CA LYS A 139 7.62 11.16 -23.89
C LYS A 139 8.67 10.05 -23.84
N ASP A 140 8.44 9.04 -23.00
CA ASP A 140 9.43 8.02 -22.66
C ASP A 140 9.26 6.70 -23.42
N ARG A 141 8.27 6.59 -24.32
CA ARG A 141 7.91 5.35 -25.04
C ARG A 141 9.09 4.58 -25.64
N ASN A 142 10.10 5.28 -26.18
CA ASN A 142 11.26 4.64 -26.80
C ASN A 142 12.17 4.02 -25.73
N ASP A 143 12.37 4.70 -24.61
CA ASP A 143 13.18 4.17 -23.50
C ASP A 143 12.48 2.96 -22.86
N ILE A 144 11.15 3.03 -22.72
CA ILE A 144 10.30 1.93 -22.26
C ILE A 144 10.45 0.72 -23.19
N SER A 145 10.29 0.94 -24.50
CA SER A 145 10.37 -0.14 -25.49
C SER A 145 11.74 -0.80 -25.50
N ASN A 146 12.82 -0.01 -25.38
CA ASN A 146 14.18 -0.53 -25.41
C ASN A 146 14.60 -1.23 -24.11
N THR A 147 14.15 -0.75 -22.95
CA THR A 147 14.65 -1.23 -21.65
C THR A 147 13.75 -2.29 -21.04
N LEU A 148 12.43 -2.09 -21.11
CA LEU A 148 11.44 -2.99 -20.53
C LEU A 148 10.92 -4.02 -21.54
N SER A 149 11.29 -3.90 -22.83
CA SER A 149 10.88 -4.82 -23.92
C SER A 149 9.36 -4.84 -24.17
N VAL A 150 8.67 -3.75 -23.85
CA VAL A 150 7.21 -3.58 -24.03
C VAL A 150 6.94 -2.59 -25.17
N ASP A 151 6.04 -2.90 -26.10
CA ASP A 151 5.58 -1.91 -27.09
C ASP A 151 4.71 -0.84 -26.42
N ALA A 152 5.37 0.20 -25.92
CA ALA A 152 4.76 1.28 -25.15
C ALA A 152 4.11 2.37 -26.01
N ASN A 153 3.63 2.01 -27.21
CA ASN A 153 2.87 2.93 -28.04
C ASN A 153 1.50 3.21 -27.39
N PRO A 154 1.15 4.47 -27.06
CA PRO A 154 -0.13 4.81 -26.44
C PRO A 154 -1.35 4.31 -27.22
N VAL A 155 -1.27 4.19 -28.55
CA VAL A 155 -2.34 3.62 -29.38
C VAL A 155 -2.72 2.20 -28.93
N ASN A 156 -1.74 1.45 -28.43
CA ASN A 156 -1.88 0.08 -27.94
C ASN A 156 -2.24 0.00 -26.45
N LEU A 157 -2.49 1.12 -25.77
CA LEU A 157 -2.94 1.10 -24.38
C LEU A 157 -4.31 0.43 -24.30
N LEU A 158 -4.41 -0.61 -23.46
CA LEU A 158 -5.63 -1.39 -23.25
C LEU A 158 -6.35 -0.95 -21.97
N GLU A 159 -5.61 -0.71 -20.90
CA GLU A 159 -6.16 -0.51 -19.55
C GLU A 159 -5.21 0.35 -18.70
N ILE A 160 -5.79 1.22 -17.88
CA ILE A 160 -5.10 1.91 -16.79
C ILE A 160 -5.67 1.39 -15.48
N HIS A 161 -4.81 0.79 -14.67
CA HIS A 161 -5.16 0.38 -13.31
C HIS A 161 -4.46 1.31 -12.32
N VAL A 162 -5.24 2.02 -11.52
CA VAL A 162 -4.72 2.78 -10.38
C VAL A 162 -4.70 1.83 -9.20
N SER A 163 -3.51 1.50 -8.70
CA SER A 163 -3.42 0.64 -7.53
C SER A 163 -4.04 1.34 -6.32
N GLY A 164 -4.69 0.57 -5.44
CA GLY A 164 -5.19 1.07 -4.16
C GLY A 164 -4.09 1.32 -3.12
N SER A 165 -2.86 1.63 -3.56
CA SER A 165 -1.76 2.03 -2.69
C SER A 165 -2.14 3.30 -1.92
N ASP A 166 -1.51 3.51 -0.77
CA ASP A 166 -1.71 4.73 -0.01
C ASP A 166 -1.47 5.98 -0.88
N ARG A 167 -2.34 6.96 -0.68
CA ARG A 167 -2.21 8.27 -1.31
C ARG A 167 -1.26 9.13 -0.48
N HIS A 168 -0.26 9.66 -1.16
CA HIS A 168 0.73 10.58 -0.60
C HIS A 168 0.89 11.81 -1.50
N GLN A 169 1.45 12.91 -0.97
CA GLN A 169 1.92 14.07 -1.74
C GLN A 169 0.95 14.51 -2.85
N GLU A 170 -0.22 15.04 -2.46
CA GLU A 170 -1.28 15.47 -3.40
C GLU A 170 -1.99 14.32 -4.14
N GLY A 171 -2.03 13.12 -3.55
CA GLY A 171 -2.86 12.01 -4.05
C GLY A 171 -2.18 11.10 -5.07
N GLN A 172 -0.84 11.14 -5.15
CA GLN A 172 -0.04 10.28 -6.00
C GLN A 172 -0.20 8.81 -5.59
N THR A 173 -0.29 7.94 -6.59
CA THR A 173 -0.45 6.49 -6.44
C THR A 173 0.34 5.76 -7.52
N VAL A 174 0.57 4.46 -7.31
CA VAL A 174 1.18 3.61 -8.34
C VAL A 174 0.14 3.34 -9.44
N ILE A 175 0.55 3.53 -10.70
CA ILE A 175 -0.30 3.29 -11.88
C ILE A 175 0.29 2.14 -12.68
N VAL A 176 -0.53 1.14 -13.01
CA VAL A 176 -0.16 0.03 -13.90
C VAL A 176 -0.83 0.26 -15.25
N LEU A 177 -0.04 0.19 -16.32
CA LEU A 177 -0.53 0.30 -17.69
C LEU A 177 -0.44 -1.06 -18.35
N THR A 178 -1.55 -1.53 -18.92
CA THR A 178 -1.62 -2.78 -19.70
C THR A 178 -1.80 -2.45 -21.17
N PHE A 179 -1.04 -3.12 -22.04
CA PHE A 179 -1.12 -2.96 -23.49
C PHE A 179 -1.90 -4.10 -24.18
N GLN A 180 -2.22 -3.95 -25.47
CA GLN A 180 -3.03 -4.92 -26.23
C GLN A 180 -2.46 -6.34 -26.24
N ASP A 181 -1.13 -6.48 -26.21
CA ASP A 181 -0.41 -7.75 -26.12
C ASP A 181 -0.33 -8.32 -24.69
N LYS A 182 -1.05 -7.72 -23.75
CA LYS A 182 -1.10 -8.05 -22.32
C LYS A 182 0.17 -7.76 -21.54
N GLN A 183 1.20 -7.18 -22.16
CA GLN A 183 2.36 -6.70 -21.44
C GLN A 183 1.96 -5.54 -20.53
N LYS A 184 2.66 -5.41 -19.40
CA LYS A 184 2.37 -4.43 -18.37
C LYS A 184 3.62 -3.66 -17.97
N ILE A 185 3.44 -2.40 -17.62
CA ILE A 185 4.48 -1.58 -16.99
C ILE A 185 3.91 -0.87 -15.76
N VAL A 186 4.78 -0.57 -14.80
CA VAL A 186 4.41 0.14 -13.58
C VAL A 186 5.02 1.54 -13.60
N TYR A 187 4.20 2.54 -13.29
CA TYR A 187 4.60 3.92 -13.13
C TYR A 187 4.53 4.31 -11.66
N LYS A 188 5.62 4.86 -11.12
CA LYS A 188 5.65 5.46 -9.78
C LYS A 188 6.21 6.88 -9.88
N ASN A 189 5.61 7.82 -9.15
CA ASN A 189 6.12 9.18 -9.04
C ASN A 189 7.20 9.32 -7.95
N CYS A 190 8.17 8.41 -7.98
CA CYS A 190 9.31 8.39 -7.06
C CYS A 190 10.62 8.23 -7.84
N ASP A 191 11.70 8.71 -7.24
CA ASP A 191 13.05 8.54 -7.77
C ASP A 191 13.54 7.11 -7.49
N SER A 192 14.04 6.42 -8.51
CA SER A 192 14.54 5.05 -8.40
C SER A 192 16.00 4.96 -7.95
N PHE A 193 16.62 6.03 -7.42
CA PHE A 193 17.97 5.90 -6.84
C PHE A 193 18.04 4.89 -5.70
N ILE A 194 16.93 4.69 -4.96
CA ILE A 194 16.84 3.68 -3.91
C ILE A 194 16.93 2.27 -4.51
N ASP A 195 16.12 1.99 -5.55
CA ASP A 195 16.20 0.71 -6.28
C ASP A 195 17.58 0.52 -6.94
N GLN A 196 18.20 1.60 -7.43
CA GLN A 196 19.55 1.56 -7.98
C GLN A 196 20.59 1.17 -6.92
N ALA A 197 20.53 1.79 -5.74
CA ALA A 197 21.44 1.46 -4.65
C ALA A 197 21.26 -0.01 -4.20
N LEU A 198 20.02 -0.50 -4.11
CA LEU A 198 19.74 -1.91 -3.82
C LEU A 198 20.32 -2.85 -4.90
N HIS A 199 20.06 -2.55 -6.18
CA HIS A 199 20.56 -3.33 -7.30
C HIS A 199 22.09 -3.43 -7.31
N VAL A 200 22.77 -2.30 -7.11
CA VAL A 200 24.23 -2.25 -7.04
C VAL A 200 24.76 -3.02 -5.83
N PHE A 201 24.13 -2.88 -4.66
CA PHE A 201 24.54 -3.64 -3.47
C PHE A 201 24.43 -5.15 -3.70
N ILE A 202 23.32 -5.62 -4.28
CA ILE A 202 23.12 -7.03 -4.63
C ILE A 202 24.17 -7.52 -5.62
N ASN A 203 24.47 -6.74 -6.67
CA ASN A 203 25.49 -7.11 -7.65
C ASN A 203 26.90 -7.17 -7.03
N LEU A 204 27.23 -6.28 -6.10
CA LEU A 204 28.52 -6.30 -5.40
C LEU A 204 28.69 -7.54 -4.52
N LEU A 205 27.60 -8.14 -4.03
CA LEU A 205 27.65 -9.40 -3.30
C LEU A 205 27.89 -10.61 -4.21
N ASP A 206 27.56 -10.53 -5.50
CA ASP A 206 27.76 -11.61 -6.49
C ASP A 206 27.42 -13.01 -5.93
N LEU A 207 26.25 -13.11 -5.27
CA LEU A 207 25.85 -14.33 -4.58
C LEU A 207 25.64 -15.46 -5.60
N SER A 208 26.31 -16.59 -5.37
CA SER A 208 26.17 -17.76 -6.24
C SER A 208 24.79 -18.41 -6.10
N TYR A 209 24.33 -19.09 -7.16
CA TYR A 209 23.15 -19.95 -7.10
C TYR A 209 23.24 -20.96 -5.93
N PRO A 210 22.15 -21.21 -5.18
CA PRO A 210 20.80 -20.66 -5.34
C PRO A 210 20.51 -19.45 -4.41
N TYR A 211 21.53 -18.68 -4.01
CA TYR A 211 21.38 -17.53 -3.10
C TYR A 211 21.31 -16.18 -3.82
N ASP A 212 21.40 -16.20 -5.15
CA ASP A 212 21.30 -15.03 -6.01
C ASP A 212 19.95 -14.30 -5.83
N ILE A 213 19.99 -12.97 -5.73
CA ILE A 213 18.79 -12.14 -5.60
C ILE A 213 18.58 -11.38 -6.90
N LYS A 214 17.32 -11.31 -7.36
CA LYS A 214 16.95 -10.52 -8.54
C LYS A 214 16.23 -9.24 -8.13
N THR A 215 16.46 -8.19 -8.90
CA THR A 215 15.71 -6.93 -8.84
C THR A 215 14.99 -6.72 -10.16
N ARG A 216 13.82 -6.08 -10.12
CA ARG A 216 13.07 -5.69 -11.33
C ARG A 216 13.84 -4.66 -12.15
N LYS A 217 13.70 -4.69 -13.48
CA LYS A 217 14.25 -3.61 -14.34
C LYS A 217 13.47 -2.32 -14.08
N PHE A 218 14.17 -1.20 -14.23
CA PHE A 218 13.57 0.12 -14.11
C PHE A 218 14.22 1.14 -15.04
N ILE A 219 13.46 2.17 -15.40
CA ILE A 219 13.93 3.33 -16.13
C ILE A 219 13.81 4.51 -15.19
N LYS A 220 14.97 5.07 -14.88
CA LYS A 220 15.07 6.23 -14.02
C LYS A 220 14.84 7.51 -14.79
N LYS A 221 13.98 8.39 -14.27
CA LYS A 221 13.86 9.79 -14.67
C LYS A 221 14.11 10.68 -13.44
N ASN A 222 13.93 11.99 -13.58
CA ASN A 222 14.35 12.92 -12.52
C ASN A 222 13.50 12.83 -11.24
N ASN A 223 12.19 12.61 -11.37
CA ASN A 223 11.25 12.62 -10.24
C ASN A 223 10.14 11.55 -10.38
N TYR A 224 10.36 10.56 -11.23
CA TYR A 224 9.47 9.43 -11.46
C TYR A 224 10.25 8.32 -12.14
N SER A 225 9.65 7.14 -12.16
CA SER A 225 10.30 5.95 -12.69
C SER A 225 9.30 5.00 -13.33
N TRP A 226 9.75 4.29 -14.36
CA TRP A 226 9.03 3.17 -14.95
C TRP A 226 9.65 1.87 -14.49
N TYR A 227 8.84 0.88 -14.16
CA TYR A 227 9.31 -0.43 -13.72
C TYR A 227 8.72 -1.54 -14.60
N GLU A 228 9.51 -2.58 -14.77
CA GLU A 228 9.04 -3.88 -15.22
C GLU A 228 7.93 -4.37 -14.30
N TYR A 229 6.84 -4.87 -14.89
CA TYR A 229 5.80 -5.55 -14.13
C TYR A 229 6.23 -7.00 -13.88
N ILE A 230 6.35 -7.37 -12.61
CA ILE A 230 6.63 -8.74 -12.21
C ILE A 230 5.31 -9.46 -11.99
N GLU A 231 5.08 -10.53 -12.75
CA GLU A 231 3.90 -11.38 -12.61
C GLU A 231 4.15 -12.46 -11.55
N HIS A 232 3.11 -12.85 -10.80
CA HIS A 232 3.19 -14.05 -9.97
C HIS A 232 3.28 -15.31 -10.84
N LYS A 233 4.24 -16.19 -10.57
CA LYS A 233 4.38 -17.47 -11.29
C LYS A 233 4.64 -18.62 -10.33
N SER A 234 4.01 -19.77 -10.60
CA SER A 234 4.23 -20.98 -9.82
C SER A 234 5.65 -21.54 -10.00
N CYS A 235 6.18 -22.14 -8.94
CA CYS A 235 7.31 -23.05 -9.01
C CYS A 235 6.88 -24.33 -9.75
N ASN A 236 7.81 -24.91 -10.51
CA ASN A 236 7.63 -26.16 -11.24
C ASN A 236 8.05 -27.39 -10.42
N SER A 237 8.76 -27.20 -9.31
CA SER A 237 9.22 -28.31 -8.47
C SER A 237 9.44 -27.93 -7.02
N MET A 238 9.53 -28.95 -6.16
CA MET A 238 9.94 -28.76 -4.76
C MET A 238 11.37 -28.22 -4.63
N SER A 239 12.25 -28.45 -5.63
CA SER A 239 13.59 -27.87 -5.62
C SER A 239 13.55 -26.35 -5.81
N GLU A 240 12.73 -25.88 -6.76
CA GLU A 240 12.49 -24.44 -6.98
C GLU A 240 11.85 -23.80 -5.75
N MET A 241 10.91 -24.49 -5.09
CA MET A 241 10.33 -24.03 -3.83
C MET A 241 11.39 -23.85 -2.73
N LYS A 242 12.31 -24.81 -2.57
CA LYS A 242 13.43 -24.67 -1.62
C LYS A 242 14.35 -23.52 -1.97
N ASN A 243 14.66 -23.35 -3.26
CA ASN A 243 15.48 -22.25 -3.74
C ASN A 243 14.83 -20.89 -3.46
N TYR A 244 13.52 -20.76 -3.66
CA TYR A 244 12.75 -19.56 -3.31
C TYR A 244 13.00 -19.14 -1.87
N TYR A 245 12.95 -20.08 -0.92
CA TYR A 245 13.15 -19.77 0.49
C TYR A 245 14.62 -19.54 0.88
N LYS A 246 15.57 -20.19 0.22
CA LYS A 246 17.00 -19.80 0.33
C LYS A 246 17.22 -18.36 -0.15
N ARG A 247 16.58 -17.95 -1.24
CA ARG A 247 16.63 -16.56 -1.72
C ARG A 247 15.88 -15.60 -0.82
N SER A 248 14.78 -16.04 -0.20
CA SER A 248 14.04 -15.24 0.78
C SER A 248 14.88 -14.95 2.02
N GLY A 249 15.59 -15.96 2.53
CA GLY A 249 16.59 -15.80 3.58
C GLY A 249 17.73 -14.87 3.18
N SER A 250 18.25 -15.02 1.96
CA SER A 250 19.32 -14.17 1.42
C SER A 250 18.87 -12.71 1.32
N MET A 251 17.66 -12.47 0.82
CA MET A 251 17.06 -11.15 0.74
C MET A 251 16.80 -10.56 2.13
N LEU A 252 16.36 -11.36 3.11
CA LEU A 252 16.22 -10.90 4.49
C LEU A 252 17.55 -10.41 5.07
N ALA A 253 18.66 -11.09 4.80
CA ALA A 253 19.99 -10.65 5.27
C ALA A 253 20.43 -9.33 4.64
N VAL A 254 20.17 -9.14 3.34
CA VAL A 254 20.45 -7.88 2.64
C VAL A 254 19.59 -6.74 3.19
N LEU A 255 18.28 -6.94 3.27
CA LEU A 255 17.33 -5.92 3.70
C LEU A 255 17.48 -5.57 5.19
N ASP A 256 17.81 -6.55 6.04
CA ASP A 256 18.26 -6.31 7.42
C ASP A 256 19.47 -5.37 7.43
N THR A 257 20.55 -5.74 6.74
CA THR A 257 21.81 -4.96 6.68
C THR A 257 21.59 -3.51 6.24
N LEU A 258 20.71 -3.30 5.25
CA LEU A 258 20.40 -1.99 4.67
C LEU A 258 19.29 -1.21 5.41
N ASN A 259 18.88 -1.67 6.59
CA ASN A 259 17.85 -1.03 7.41
C ASN A 259 16.50 -0.84 6.66
N TYR A 260 16.08 -1.85 5.91
CA TYR A 260 14.73 -1.89 5.35
C TYR A 260 13.67 -1.98 6.46
N CYS A 261 12.49 -1.40 6.23
CA CYS A 261 11.30 -1.60 7.05
C CYS A 261 10.03 -1.70 6.19
N ASP A 262 8.87 -1.88 6.83
CA ASP A 262 7.57 -1.84 6.14
C ASP A 262 7.40 -2.95 5.07
N GLY A 263 8.07 -4.08 5.28
CA GLY A 263 8.03 -5.26 4.41
C GLY A 263 6.72 -6.03 4.48
N HIS A 264 5.65 -5.45 3.97
CA HIS A 264 4.35 -6.10 3.91
C HIS A 264 4.18 -7.03 2.71
N CYS A 265 3.16 -7.88 2.77
CA CYS A 265 2.85 -8.88 1.76
C CYS A 265 2.55 -8.32 0.37
N GLU A 266 2.03 -7.11 0.25
CA GLU A 266 1.86 -6.42 -1.03
C GLU A 266 3.20 -6.00 -1.66
N ASN A 267 4.27 -5.88 -0.89
CA ASN A 267 5.58 -5.42 -1.36
C ASN A 267 6.44 -6.55 -1.95
N LEU A 268 5.94 -7.78 -1.95
CA LEU A 268 6.64 -8.96 -2.45
C LEU A 268 5.81 -9.71 -3.50
N ILE A 269 6.45 -10.07 -4.61
CA ILE A 269 5.89 -10.97 -5.62
C ILE A 269 6.75 -12.23 -5.72
N ALA A 270 6.10 -13.39 -5.66
CA ALA A 270 6.72 -14.68 -5.93
C ALA A 270 6.66 -14.99 -7.43
N HIS A 271 7.83 -15.06 -8.07
CA HIS A 271 7.97 -15.36 -9.49
C HIS A 271 8.84 -16.61 -9.65
N GLU A 272 8.20 -17.77 -9.81
CA GLU A 272 8.89 -19.06 -9.84
C GLU A 272 9.74 -19.22 -8.57
N GLU A 273 11.03 -19.55 -8.69
CA GLU A 273 11.96 -19.67 -7.56
C GLU A 273 12.56 -18.35 -7.05
N TYR A 274 12.00 -17.19 -7.42
CA TYR A 274 12.52 -15.87 -7.06
C TYR A 274 11.52 -14.99 -6.29
N PRO A 275 11.87 -14.53 -5.08
CA PRO A 275 11.14 -13.46 -4.40
C PRO A 275 11.58 -12.09 -4.93
N TYR A 276 10.64 -11.31 -5.47
CA TYR A 276 10.89 -9.95 -5.96
C TYR A 276 10.34 -8.91 -4.98
N LEU A 277 11.23 -8.07 -4.44
CA LEU A 277 10.84 -6.86 -3.73
C LEU A 277 10.35 -5.82 -4.76
N ILE A 278 9.06 -5.47 -4.73
CA ILE A 278 8.46 -4.51 -5.65
C ILE A 278 8.34 -3.09 -5.06
N ASP A 279 8.60 -2.95 -3.75
CA ASP A 279 8.73 -1.65 -3.11
C ASP A 279 9.94 -1.59 -2.17
N SER A 280 10.87 -0.71 -2.51
CA SER A 280 12.13 -0.52 -1.80
C SER A 280 12.21 0.86 -1.13
N GLU A 281 11.15 1.68 -1.20
CA GLU A 281 11.20 3.10 -0.81
C GLU A 281 11.55 3.35 0.66
N THR A 282 11.35 2.35 1.51
CA THR A 282 11.65 2.34 2.95
C THR A 282 13.02 1.75 3.28
N LEU A 283 13.88 1.50 2.29
CA LEU A 283 15.30 1.24 2.55
C LEU A 283 15.96 2.40 3.27
N PHE A 284 17.01 2.08 4.01
CA PHE A 284 17.84 3.07 4.71
C PHE A 284 17.09 3.80 5.84
N GLN A 285 16.17 3.13 6.55
CA GLN A 285 15.55 3.74 7.73
C GLN A 285 16.58 4.16 8.78
N ASN A 286 16.27 5.24 9.49
CA ASN A 286 17.03 5.66 10.64
C ASN A 286 16.43 5.05 11.91
N PHE A 287 17.11 4.05 12.47
CA PHE A 287 16.69 3.54 13.76
C PHE A 287 17.10 4.51 14.88
N PRO A 288 16.19 4.83 15.83
CA PRO A 288 16.57 5.59 17.01
C PRO A 288 17.54 4.73 17.84
N LEU A 289 18.82 5.12 17.86
CA LEU A 289 19.86 4.42 18.62
C LEU A 289 19.84 4.73 20.12
N ASP A 290 19.09 5.75 20.55
CA ASP A 290 18.98 6.16 21.95
C ASP A 290 17.66 5.69 22.57
N GLU A 291 17.70 4.51 23.21
CA GLU A 291 16.75 4.04 24.23
C GLU A 291 17.04 4.64 25.62
N LEU A 292 17.54 5.87 25.66
CA LEU A 292 17.80 6.55 26.92
C LEU A 292 16.60 7.45 27.22
N GLU A 293 15.77 7.00 28.17
CA GLU A 293 14.71 7.75 28.88
C GLU A 293 13.23 7.42 28.61
N VAL A 294 12.90 6.15 28.30
CA VAL A 294 11.61 5.61 28.80
C VAL A 294 11.89 4.35 29.63
N GLN A 295 12.35 4.59 30.87
CA GLN A 295 12.25 3.62 31.94
C GLN A 295 10.79 3.50 32.40
N ILE A 296 9.97 2.74 31.66
CA ILE A 296 8.84 2.03 32.27
C ILE A 296 8.80 0.63 31.64
N GLY A 297 9.29 -0.37 32.36
CA GLY A 297 9.02 -1.78 32.08
C GLY A 297 9.87 -2.43 30.99
N SER A 298 11.08 -2.87 31.35
CA SER A 298 11.78 -4.06 30.82
C SER A 298 11.50 -4.46 29.36
N LEU A 299 12.23 -3.88 28.41
CA LEU A 299 12.91 -4.55 27.29
C LEU A 299 13.58 -3.46 26.44
N LYS A 300 14.92 -3.47 26.39
CA LYS A 300 15.68 -2.77 25.34
C LYS A 300 15.36 -3.49 24.02
N GLN A 301 14.66 -2.84 23.09
CA GLN A 301 14.41 -3.37 21.76
C GLN A 301 15.62 -3.12 20.86
N GLU A 302 16.60 -4.02 20.95
CA GLU A 302 17.76 -4.04 20.06
C GLU A 302 17.33 -4.29 18.59
N ARG A 303 18.01 -3.63 17.63
CA ARG A 303 17.82 -3.82 16.18
C ARG A 303 17.78 -5.30 15.80
N SER A 304 16.78 -5.69 15.02
CA SER A 304 16.56 -7.07 14.60
C SER A 304 15.77 -7.18 13.30
N ILE A 305 15.77 -8.38 12.71
CA ILE A 305 15.00 -8.70 11.50
C ILE A 305 13.50 -8.39 11.63
N SER A 306 12.95 -8.30 12.84
CA SER A 306 11.54 -7.93 13.02
C SER A 306 11.22 -6.50 12.61
N PHE A 307 12.21 -5.60 12.57
CA PHE A 307 11.99 -4.24 12.09
C PHE A 307 11.81 -4.15 10.58
N THR A 308 12.21 -5.20 9.84
CA THR A 308 12.04 -5.24 8.39
C THR A 308 10.58 -5.30 7.97
N GLY A 309 9.66 -5.71 8.85
CA GLY A 309 8.27 -6.03 8.49
C GLY A 309 8.11 -7.36 7.73
N LEU A 310 9.19 -7.83 7.08
CA LEU A 310 9.22 -9.12 6.38
C LEU A 310 8.99 -10.31 7.31
N ILE A 311 9.30 -10.15 8.61
CA ILE A 311 9.00 -11.11 9.68
C ILE A 311 8.32 -10.36 10.83
N GLU A 312 7.06 -10.70 11.09
CA GLU A 312 6.20 -10.10 12.09
C GLU A 312 6.18 -10.94 13.38
N LYS A 313 6.34 -10.29 14.54
CA LYS A 313 6.29 -10.97 15.85
C LYS A 313 4.87 -11.43 16.17
N SER A 314 4.76 -12.62 16.78
CA SER A 314 3.50 -13.30 17.10
C SER A 314 2.60 -12.62 18.13
N ASP A 315 3.02 -11.52 18.76
CA ASP A 315 2.27 -10.89 19.86
C ASP A 315 0.91 -10.29 19.41
N HIS A 316 0.68 -10.17 18.09
CA HIS A 316 -0.55 -9.67 17.48
C HIS A 316 -1.36 -10.71 16.70
N ILE A 317 -0.79 -11.89 16.40
CA ILE A 317 -1.47 -12.94 15.63
C ILE A 317 -2.12 -13.91 16.61
N LYS A 318 -3.45 -13.93 16.68
CA LYS A 318 -4.15 -14.99 17.43
C LYS A 318 -3.77 -16.32 16.77
N LYS A 319 -3.37 -17.30 17.59
CA LYS A 319 -2.80 -18.63 17.24
C LYS A 319 -3.46 -19.45 16.12
N CYS A 320 -4.58 -19.01 15.52
CA CYS A 320 -5.35 -19.78 14.55
C CYS A 320 -5.71 -19.03 13.24
N ASP A 321 -5.43 -17.73 13.06
CA ASP A 321 -5.83 -17.01 11.82
C ASP A 321 -4.65 -16.30 11.14
N ARG A 322 -4.04 -16.95 10.13
CA ARG A 322 -2.93 -16.40 9.31
C ARG A 322 -3.35 -15.22 8.46
N SER A 323 -4.64 -15.04 8.24
CA SER A 323 -5.16 -13.93 7.45
C SER A 323 -5.02 -12.58 8.16
N GLU A 324 -4.46 -12.56 9.37
CA GLU A 324 -4.16 -11.34 10.13
C GLU A 324 -2.70 -10.88 9.99
N SER A 325 -1.78 -11.69 9.46
CA SER A 325 -0.39 -11.25 9.27
C SER A 325 -0.24 -10.46 7.97
N CYS A 326 0.41 -9.31 8.08
CA CYS A 326 0.79 -8.50 6.93
C CYS A 326 2.22 -8.80 6.46
N SER A 327 2.97 -9.70 7.09
CA SER A 327 4.37 -9.98 6.74
C SER A 327 4.52 -10.57 5.34
N ALA A 328 5.53 -10.09 4.60
CA ALA A 328 5.83 -10.58 3.25
C ALA A 328 6.19 -12.06 3.17
N PHE A 329 6.85 -12.63 4.19
CA PHE A 329 7.27 -14.03 4.17
C PHE A 329 6.33 -14.99 4.92
N GLN A 330 5.44 -14.47 5.79
CA GLN A 330 4.51 -15.28 6.57
C GLN A 330 3.09 -15.32 5.99
N ALA A 331 2.66 -14.28 5.27
CA ALA A 331 1.33 -14.26 4.66
C ALA A 331 1.21 -15.34 3.57
N ALA A 332 0.14 -16.13 3.64
CA ALA A 332 -0.05 -17.33 2.80
C ALA A 332 -0.63 -17.03 1.40
N GLY A 333 -0.32 -15.86 0.83
CA GLY A 333 -0.90 -15.43 -0.44
C GLY A 333 -2.31 -14.87 -0.32
N TYR A 334 -2.79 -14.59 0.90
CA TYR A 334 -4.03 -13.86 1.14
C TYR A 334 -4.03 -13.19 2.53
N ILE A 335 -4.78 -12.10 2.65
CA ILE A 335 -4.98 -11.36 3.90
C ILE A 335 -6.46 -11.00 4.08
N LYS A 336 -6.97 -11.07 5.31
CA LYS A 336 -8.32 -10.69 5.69
C LYS A 336 -8.39 -9.18 5.88
N LYS A 337 -9.40 -8.57 5.26
CA LYS A 337 -9.66 -7.13 5.38
C LYS A 337 -10.32 -6.78 6.73
N ILE A 338 -9.63 -7.02 7.84
CA ILE A 338 -10.15 -6.77 9.21
C ILE A 338 -10.30 -5.29 9.56
N PHE A 339 -9.63 -4.41 8.81
CA PHE A 339 -9.71 -2.97 9.01
C PHE A 339 -10.64 -2.27 8.02
N GLN A 340 -11.32 -2.97 7.10
CA GLN A 340 -12.26 -2.29 6.20
C GLN A 340 -13.65 -2.16 6.84
N PRO A 341 -14.28 -0.96 6.77
CA PRO A 341 -15.66 -0.81 7.20
C PRO A 341 -16.57 -1.70 6.37
N ARG A 342 -17.54 -2.36 7.02
CA ARG A 342 -18.56 -3.17 6.37
C ARG A 342 -19.92 -2.56 6.54
N ILE A 343 -20.70 -2.63 5.47
CA ILE A 343 -22.11 -2.26 5.45
C ILE A 343 -22.91 -3.44 6.00
N ILE A 344 -23.80 -3.16 6.94
CA ILE A 344 -24.76 -4.11 7.50
C ILE A 344 -26.15 -3.60 7.16
N ASN A 345 -27.05 -4.50 6.76
CA ASN A 345 -28.41 -4.18 6.31
C ASN A 345 -28.42 -3.13 5.19
N ASP A 346 -27.55 -3.31 4.18
CA ASP A 346 -27.48 -2.37 3.04
C ASP A 346 -28.84 -2.22 2.36
N HIS A 347 -29.09 -1.03 1.80
CA HIS A 347 -30.37 -0.62 1.22
C HIS A 347 -31.57 -0.67 2.17
N THR A 348 -31.37 -0.65 3.49
CA THR A 348 -32.44 -0.54 4.49
C THR A 348 -32.27 0.68 5.37
N ASP A 349 -33.35 1.11 6.03
CA ASP A 349 -33.30 2.18 7.04
C ASP A 349 -32.68 1.74 8.39
N ASP A 350 -32.12 0.53 8.47
CA ASP A 350 -31.26 0.06 9.57
C ASP A 350 -29.81 -0.15 9.12
N ILE A 351 -29.43 0.48 8.00
CA ILE A 351 -28.07 0.48 7.48
C ILE A 351 -27.06 0.92 8.56
N LYS A 352 -25.98 0.14 8.70
CA LYS A 352 -24.91 0.40 9.67
C LYS A 352 -23.55 0.20 9.03
N VAL A 353 -22.58 0.99 9.49
CA VAL A 353 -21.17 0.82 9.13
C VAL A 353 -20.43 0.28 10.35
N ARG A 354 -19.79 -0.89 10.24
CA ARG A 354 -19.02 -1.50 11.34
C ARG A 354 -17.66 -2.00 10.88
N PHE A 355 -16.68 -1.92 11.77
CA PHE A 355 -15.43 -2.68 11.64
C PHE A 355 -15.66 -4.07 12.22
N ILE A 356 -15.58 -5.10 11.37
CA ILE A 356 -15.70 -6.49 11.81
C ILE A 356 -14.29 -6.96 12.14
N ARG A 357 -14.01 -7.14 13.45
CA ARG A 357 -12.69 -7.59 13.92
C ARG A 357 -12.65 -9.11 14.08
N ASN A 358 -13.76 -9.75 14.42
CA ASN A 358 -13.81 -11.20 14.60
C ASN A 358 -14.96 -11.84 13.80
N GLU A 359 -14.83 -13.13 13.49
CA GLU A 359 -15.91 -13.93 12.90
C GLU A 359 -17.17 -13.96 13.77
N ASN A 360 -17.02 -13.83 15.10
CA ASN A 360 -18.15 -13.73 16.03
C ASN A 360 -18.92 -12.40 15.92
N ASP A 361 -18.35 -11.38 15.26
CA ASP A 361 -19.06 -10.12 14.96
C ASP A 361 -19.97 -10.28 13.72
N ILE A 362 -19.91 -11.43 13.03
CA ILE A 362 -20.81 -11.82 11.94
C ILE A 362 -22.17 -12.20 12.55
N MET A 363 -23.00 -11.20 12.81
CA MET A 363 -24.39 -11.43 13.19
C MET A 363 -25.21 -11.83 11.97
N THR A 364 -25.57 -13.11 11.91
CA THR A 364 -26.87 -13.69 11.47
C THR A 364 -27.59 -13.11 10.24
N ASP A 365 -26.89 -12.55 9.25
CA ASP A 365 -27.48 -12.27 7.95
C ASP A 365 -26.83 -13.14 6.88
N GLU A 366 -27.61 -14.11 6.39
CA GLU A 366 -27.24 -15.17 5.44
C GLU A 366 -26.88 -14.63 4.05
N SER A 367 -26.99 -13.32 3.82
CA SER A 367 -26.91 -12.73 2.48
C SER A 367 -25.55 -12.09 2.09
N SER A 368 -24.58 -11.86 3.00
CA SER A 368 -23.32 -11.19 2.57
C SER A 368 -22.06 -11.33 3.45
N THR A 369 -22.02 -12.18 4.47
CA THR A 369 -21.04 -12.00 5.56
C THR A 369 -19.85 -12.98 5.58
N GLN A 370 -19.35 -13.45 4.43
CA GLN A 370 -18.06 -14.14 4.40
C GLN A 370 -16.89 -13.18 4.69
N PRO A 371 -15.78 -13.63 5.27
CA PRO A 371 -14.54 -12.84 5.31
C PRO A 371 -14.14 -12.48 3.88
N ILE A 372 -13.88 -11.19 3.62
CA ILE A 372 -13.37 -10.75 2.33
C ILE A 372 -11.86 -10.85 2.43
N TYR A 373 -11.29 -11.75 1.64
CA TYR A 373 -9.85 -11.92 1.51
C TYR A 373 -9.36 -11.12 0.32
N THR A 374 -8.20 -10.49 0.47
CA THR A 374 -7.41 -9.99 -0.65
C THR A 374 -6.48 -11.10 -1.06
N ILE A 375 -6.50 -11.50 -2.33
CA ILE A 375 -5.51 -12.42 -2.87
C ILE A 375 -4.22 -11.62 -3.08
N LEU A 376 -3.11 -12.18 -2.61
CA LEU A 376 -1.79 -11.57 -2.65
C LEU A 376 -0.87 -12.39 -3.57
N GLN A 377 0.23 -11.77 -3.98
CA GLN A 377 1.18 -12.37 -4.91
C GLN A 377 2.51 -12.77 -4.24
N ASN A 378 2.60 -12.71 -2.91
CA ASN A 378 3.85 -12.90 -2.18
C ASN A 378 4.24 -14.36 -1.91
N ALA A 379 3.27 -15.27 -1.92
CA ALA A 379 3.51 -16.66 -1.58
C ALA A 379 3.85 -17.48 -2.84
N PRO A 380 4.95 -18.25 -2.84
CA PRO A 380 5.24 -19.17 -3.93
C PRO A 380 4.22 -20.31 -3.96
N CYS A 381 3.87 -20.75 -5.17
CA CYS A 381 2.90 -21.83 -5.37
C CYS A 381 3.55 -23.02 -6.09
N LEU A 382 3.12 -24.23 -5.77
CA LEU A 382 3.46 -25.48 -6.48
C LEU A 382 2.18 -26.32 -6.56
N ASP A 383 1.84 -26.86 -7.74
CA ASP A 383 0.62 -27.64 -7.96
C ASP A 383 -0.65 -26.95 -7.44
N LYS A 384 -0.76 -25.63 -7.65
CA LYS A 384 -1.86 -24.77 -7.18
C LYS A 384 -2.01 -24.71 -5.65
N GLN A 385 -0.98 -25.06 -4.90
CA GLN A 385 -0.92 -24.89 -3.45
C GLN A 385 0.10 -23.81 -3.10
N ALA A 386 -0.32 -22.83 -2.29
CA ALA A 386 0.60 -21.83 -1.75
C ALA A 386 1.39 -22.39 -0.56
N TYR A 387 2.67 -22.06 -0.49
CA TYR A 387 3.55 -22.43 0.62
C TYR A 387 4.01 -21.20 1.38
N THR A 388 4.36 -21.41 2.66
CA THR A 388 4.80 -20.36 3.58
C THR A 388 6.13 -20.72 4.22
N ILE A 389 6.82 -19.71 4.77
CA ILE A 389 8.15 -19.85 5.37
C ILE A 389 8.22 -20.92 6.47
N GLU A 390 7.13 -21.22 7.17
CA GLU A 390 7.05 -22.28 8.19
C GLU A 390 7.46 -23.65 7.64
N SER A 391 7.15 -23.94 6.38
CA SER A 391 7.47 -25.23 5.75
C SER A 391 8.92 -25.32 5.27
N PHE A 392 9.61 -24.17 5.19
CA PHE A 392 10.94 -24.01 4.61
C PHE A 392 11.82 -23.11 5.48
N LEU A 393 11.65 -23.25 6.81
CA LEU A 393 12.37 -22.45 7.80
C LEU A 393 13.88 -22.73 7.72
N ASP A 394 14.26 -23.99 7.53
CA ASP A 394 15.66 -24.38 7.44
C ASP A 394 16.33 -23.80 6.19
N GLU A 395 15.66 -23.84 5.03
CA GLU A 395 16.14 -23.21 3.79
C GLU A 395 16.27 -21.68 3.95
N SER A 396 15.32 -21.04 4.63
CA SER A 396 15.37 -19.60 4.90
C SER A 396 16.51 -19.22 5.85
N ILE A 397 16.77 -20.04 6.87
CA ILE A 397 17.90 -19.86 7.78
C ILE A 397 19.22 -20.08 7.04
N GLU A 398 19.31 -21.11 6.19
CA GLU A 398 20.47 -21.39 5.35
C GLU A 398 20.80 -20.17 4.48
N GLY A 399 19.80 -19.63 3.79
CA GLY A 399 19.94 -18.44 2.95
C GLY A 399 20.38 -17.19 3.71
N TYR A 400 19.74 -16.91 4.85
CA TYR A 400 20.10 -15.77 5.70
C TYR A 400 21.54 -15.90 6.21
N MET A 401 21.89 -17.07 6.75
CA MET A 401 23.22 -17.32 7.30
C MET A 401 24.30 -17.23 6.24
N HIS A 402 24.10 -17.86 5.08
CA HIS A 402 25.04 -17.83 3.96
C HIS A 402 25.32 -16.39 3.52
N THR A 403 24.26 -15.62 3.29
CA THR A 403 24.38 -14.25 2.78
C THR A 403 24.95 -13.29 3.83
N TYR A 404 24.54 -13.41 5.09
CA TYR A 404 25.11 -12.59 6.16
C TYR A 404 26.61 -12.87 6.38
N GLN A 405 27.01 -14.15 6.35
CA GLN A 405 28.44 -14.52 6.40
C GLN A 405 29.19 -14.00 5.19
N HIS A 406 28.58 -14.01 4.00
CA HIS A 406 29.15 -13.44 2.80
C HIS A 406 29.38 -11.92 2.96
N ILE A 407 28.38 -11.16 3.42
CA ILE A 407 28.49 -9.72 3.74
C ILE A 407 29.65 -9.46 4.71
N LYS A 408 29.72 -10.23 5.81
CA LYS A 408 30.79 -10.12 6.81
C LYS A 408 32.18 -10.36 6.20
N ASN A 409 32.33 -11.42 5.40
CA ASN A 409 33.62 -11.77 4.80
C ASN A 409 34.05 -10.80 3.69
N HIS A 410 33.10 -10.10 3.06
CA HIS A 410 33.33 -9.11 2.02
C HIS A 410 33.22 -7.66 2.52
N ALA A 411 33.17 -7.46 3.84
CA ALA A 411 33.00 -6.14 4.45
C ALA A 411 34.03 -5.11 3.94
N ALA A 412 35.29 -5.51 3.73
CA ALA A 412 36.32 -4.62 3.21
C ALA A 412 36.00 -4.05 1.81
N VAL A 413 35.39 -4.86 0.93
CA VAL A 413 34.97 -4.43 -0.41
C VAL A 413 33.69 -3.58 -0.32
N LEU A 414 32.75 -3.98 0.53
CA LEU A 414 31.49 -3.26 0.74
C LEU A 414 31.69 -1.89 1.39
N LEU A 415 32.71 -1.74 2.24
CA LEU A 415 33.06 -0.49 2.93
C LEU A 415 34.00 0.42 2.13
N ASP A 416 34.45 0.00 0.94
CA ASP A 416 35.21 0.89 0.05
C ASP A 416 34.32 2.09 -0.36
N GLY A 417 34.61 3.27 0.19
CA GLY A 417 33.77 4.47 0.08
C GLY A 417 33.61 5.03 -1.33
N ASP A 418 34.40 4.55 -2.28
CA ASP A 418 34.35 4.90 -3.71
C ASP A 418 33.63 3.84 -4.56
N ASN A 419 33.12 2.76 -3.95
CA ASN A 419 32.34 1.78 -4.70
C ASN A 419 30.98 2.33 -5.17
N GLU A 420 30.40 1.66 -6.16
CA GLU A 420 29.18 2.11 -6.82
C GLU A 420 27.98 2.23 -5.86
N PHE A 421 27.94 1.44 -4.78
CA PHE A 421 26.85 1.49 -3.80
C PHE A 421 26.87 2.80 -3.02
N TRP A 422 28.02 3.21 -2.48
CA TRP A 422 28.13 4.49 -1.79
C TRP A 422 27.97 5.68 -2.74
N CYS A 423 28.35 5.55 -4.02
CA CYS A 423 28.02 6.55 -5.03
C CYS A 423 26.52 6.65 -5.31
N ALA A 424 25.79 5.53 -5.31
CA ALA A 424 24.35 5.51 -5.50
C ALA A 424 23.61 6.10 -4.29
N ILE A 425 23.96 5.69 -3.06
CA ILE A 425 23.29 6.15 -1.84
C ILE A 425 23.45 7.67 -1.63
N LYS A 426 24.62 8.25 -1.96
CA LYS A 426 24.87 9.70 -1.89
C LYS A 426 24.00 10.51 -2.87
N LYS A 427 23.45 9.89 -3.92
CA LYS A 427 22.59 10.56 -4.90
C LYS A 427 21.10 10.49 -4.51
N ILE A 428 20.75 9.72 -3.50
CA ILE A 428 19.37 9.65 -3.00
C ILE A 428 19.04 10.98 -2.31
N THR A 429 18.17 11.75 -2.95
CA THR A 429 17.71 13.04 -2.42
C THR A 429 16.49 12.89 -1.52
N SER A 430 15.82 11.73 -1.55
CA SER A 430 14.60 11.45 -0.81
C SER A 430 14.40 9.94 -0.67
N ALA A 431 14.42 9.43 0.56
CA ALA A 431 14.00 8.07 0.95
C ALA A 431 12.90 8.17 2.00
N ARG A 432 11.87 7.31 1.94
CA ARG A 432 10.73 7.35 2.85
C ARG A 432 11.20 7.05 4.27
N GLU A 433 10.78 7.83 5.25
CA GLU A 433 10.97 7.54 6.67
C GLU A 433 9.61 7.21 7.30
N VAL A 434 9.48 6.02 7.87
CA VAL A 434 8.22 5.57 8.49
C VAL A 434 8.18 5.98 9.96
N ILE A 435 7.61 7.16 10.21
CA ILE A 435 7.43 7.69 11.58
C ILE A 435 6.30 6.95 12.31
N ARG A 436 5.19 6.67 11.61
CA ARG A 436 4.05 5.88 12.09
C ARG A 436 3.56 4.99 10.97
N THR A 437 2.94 3.87 11.34
CA THR A 437 2.41 2.91 10.36
C THR A 437 1.30 3.55 9.53
N THR A 438 1.19 3.16 8.25
CA THR A 438 0.05 3.53 7.40
C THR A 438 -1.29 3.28 8.08
N LEU A 439 -1.44 2.13 8.75
CA LEU A 439 -2.69 1.74 9.41
C LEU A 439 -3.13 2.76 10.47
N PHE A 440 -2.18 3.35 11.20
CA PHE A 440 -2.45 4.40 12.18
C PHE A 440 -3.14 5.59 11.51
N TYR A 441 -2.57 6.09 10.41
CA TYR A 441 -3.13 7.23 9.67
C TYR A 441 -4.43 6.89 8.96
N ALA A 442 -4.53 5.71 8.35
CA ALA A 442 -5.75 5.25 7.70
C ALA A 442 -6.93 5.19 8.69
N MET A 443 -6.70 4.81 9.95
CA MET A 443 -7.72 4.84 11.00
C MET A 443 -8.16 6.26 11.38
N LEU A 444 -7.24 7.23 11.37
CA LEU A 444 -7.58 8.63 11.59
C LEU A 444 -8.39 9.20 10.43
N ILE A 445 -8.00 8.95 9.18
CA ILE A 445 -8.78 9.35 7.99
C ILE A 445 -10.22 8.82 8.08
N ARG A 446 -10.39 7.53 8.41
CA ARG A 446 -11.71 6.93 8.62
C ARG A 446 -12.50 7.58 9.76
N ARG A 447 -11.80 8.09 10.77
CA ARG A 447 -12.43 8.88 11.83
C ARG A 447 -12.94 10.20 11.29
N LEU A 448 -12.18 10.91 10.45
CA LEU A 448 -12.60 12.19 9.85
C LEU A 448 -13.80 12.05 8.89
N GLN A 449 -13.99 10.86 8.31
CA GLN A 449 -15.14 10.50 7.48
C GLN A 449 -16.44 10.25 8.30
N GLN A 450 -16.38 10.30 9.63
CA GLN A 450 -17.59 10.21 10.45
C GLN A 450 -18.39 11.53 10.43
N PRO A 451 -19.73 11.48 10.54
CA PRO A 451 -20.61 12.65 10.42
C PRO A 451 -20.17 13.86 11.27
N GLN A 452 -19.73 13.60 12.51
CA GLN A 452 -19.32 14.64 13.45
C GLN A 452 -18.13 15.50 12.97
N PHE A 453 -17.27 14.96 12.11
CA PHE A 453 -16.10 15.68 11.58
C PHE A 453 -16.29 16.10 10.12
N SER A 454 -17.03 15.31 9.34
CA SER A 454 -17.32 15.57 7.93
C SER A 454 -18.10 16.87 7.69
N ALA A 455 -18.72 17.44 8.74
CA ALA A 455 -19.41 18.72 8.70
C ALA A 455 -18.48 19.94 8.76
N ASN A 456 -17.36 19.86 9.49
CA ASN A 456 -16.54 21.04 9.77
C ASN A 456 -15.06 20.67 9.92
N GLN A 457 -14.24 21.22 9.02
CA GLN A 457 -12.78 21.02 9.00
C GLN A 457 -12.10 21.46 10.31
N GLU A 458 -12.60 22.51 10.97
CA GLU A 458 -12.01 23.01 12.22
C GLU A 458 -12.23 22.02 13.38
N VAL A 459 -13.40 21.37 13.42
CA VAL A 459 -13.69 20.31 14.39
C VAL A 459 -12.81 19.09 14.13
N ALA A 460 -12.62 18.73 12.86
CA ALA A 460 -11.69 17.69 12.44
C ALA A 460 -10.25 17.99 12.88
N ARG A 461 -9.78 19.23 12.68
CA ARG A 461 -8.46 19.71 13.10
C ARG A 461 -8.26 19.59 14.61
N GLN A 462 -9.19 20.11 15.41
CA GLN A 462 -9.10 20.08 16.88
C GLN A 462 -9.02 18.64 17.43
N TYR A 463 -9.72 17.70 16.79
CA TYR A 463 -9.61 16.29 17.13
C TYR A 463 -8.21 15.73 16.85
N LEU A 464 -7.65 16.02 15.67
CA LEU A 464 -6.31 15.56 15.30
C LEU A 464 -5.23 16.15 16.21
N GLU A 465 -5.32 17.45 16.52
CA GLU A 465 -4.42 18.14 17.45
C GLU A 465 -4.42 17.46 18.83
N GLY A 466 -5.60 17.25 19.40
CA GLY A 466 -5.72 16.57 20.70
C GLY A 466 -5.21 15.12 20.65
N TYR A 467 -5.50 14.38 19.58
CA TYR A 467 -5.08 12.98 19.44
C TYR A 467 -3.57 12.84 19.25
N LEU A 468 -2.97 13.60 18.33
CA LEU A 468 -1.54 13.52 18.04
C LEU A 468 -0.68 14.04 19.18
N GLN A 469 -1.14 15.04 19.94
CA GLN A 469 -0.47 15.48 21.17
C GLN A 469 -0.37 14.38 22.23
N LEU A 470 -1.43 13.58 22.41
CA LEU A 470 -1.44 12.46 23.36
C LEU A 470 -0.55 11.28 22.92
N HIS A 471 -0.31 11.14 21.62
CA HIS A 471 0.42 10.02 21.01
C HIS A 471 1.80 10.41 20.44
N SER A 472 2.32 11.57 20.81
CA SER A 472 3.67 12.00 20.47
C SER A 472 4.51 12.05 21.73
N SER A 473 5.39 11.06 21.90
CA SER A 473 6.46 11.09 22.91
C SER A 473 7.46 12.22 22.66
N ASN A 474 7.54 12.72 21.42
CA ASN A 474 8.39 13.82 20.99
C ASN A 474 7.58 15.10 20.75
N LEU A 475 7.89 16.14 21.51
CA LEU A 475 7.33 17.51 21.50
C LEU A 475 7.51 18.31 20.19
N ASN A 476 7.78 17.67 19.04
CA ASN A 476 8.01 18.39 17.80
C ASN A 476 6.67 18.84 17.17
N SER A 477 6.24 20.04 17.53
CA SER A 477 5.01 20.66 17.02
C SER A 477 4.96 20.79 15.50
N GLN A 478 6.12 20.89 14.82
CA GLN A 478 6.16 21.00 13.36
C GLN A 478 5.78 19.69 12.68
N LEU A 479 6.22 18.56 13.24
CA LEU A 479 5.90 17.24 12.71
C LEU A 479 4.40 16.96 12.83
N ALA A 480 3.84 17.20 14.02
CA ALA A 480 2.40 17.03 14.25
C ALA A 480 1.57 17.94 13.33
N GLU A 481 1.98 19.19 13.11
CA GLU A 481 1.28 20.09 12.20
C GLU A 481 1.30 19.57 10.75
N CYS A 482 2.43 19.02 10.29
CA CYS A 482 2.51 18.37 8.98
C CYS A 482 1.56 17.18 8.89
N GLU A 483 1.53 16.32 9.91
CA GLU A 483 0.61 15.17 9.96
C GLU A 483 -0.85 15.63 9.88
N ILE A 484 -1.23 16.66 10.64
CA ILE A 484 -2.59 17.21 10.65
C ILE A 484 -2.95 17.74 9.26
N ASN A 485 -2.05 18.49 8.63
CA ASN A 485 -2.32 19.09 7.31
C ASN A 485 -2.57 18.02 6.24
N GLU A 486 -1.76 16.96 6.18
CA GLU A 486 -1.97 15.85 5.25
C GLU A 486 -3.27 15.07 5.56
N LEU A 487 -3.52 14.78 6.84
CA LEU A 487 -4.73 14.06 7.26
C LEU A 487 -6.02 14.85 6.95
N LEU A 488 -6.00 16.18 7.06
CA LEU A 488 -7.12 17.02 6.66
C LEU A 488 -7.35 17.02 5.15
N GLN A 489 -6.34 16.70 4.34
CA GLN A 489 -6.53 16.43 2.91
C GLN A 489 -7.00 14.99 2.63
N LEU A 490 -7.11 14.15 3.66
CA LEU A 490 -7.33 12.69 3.59
C LEU A 490 -6.16 11.94 2.92
N ASN A 491 -4.94 12.48 3.02
CA ASN A 491 -3.71 11.81 2.62
C ASN A 491 -3.05 11.13 3.81
N ILE A 492 -2.28 10.08 3.53
CA ILE A 492 -1.38 9.49 4.52
C ILE A 492 -0.12 10.36 4.58
N PRO A 493 0.23 10.94 5.74
CA PRO A 493 1.47 11.72 5.90
C PRO A 493 2.70 10.97 5.39
N TYR A 494 3.54 11.67 4.62
CA TYR A 494 4.71 11.10 3.96
C TYR A 494 5.96 11.89 4.34
N PHE A 495 6.87 11.25 5.08
CA PHE A 495 8.12 11.85 5.53
C PHE A 495 9.28 11.23 4.78
N THR A 496 10.33 12.04 4.57
CA THR A 496 11.51 11.57 3.86
C THR A 496 12.79 12.03 4.53
N HIS A 497 13.89 11.37 4.22
CA HIS A 497 15.22 11.79 4.61
C HIS A 497 16.20 11.62 3.45
N GLN A 498 17.36 12.24 3.56
CA GLN A 498 18.50 11.95 2.69
C GLN A 498 19.43 11.00 3.45
N PRO A 499 19.76 9.81 2.94
CA PRO A 499 20.53 8.82 3.68
C PRO A 499 21.89 9.33 4.20
N SER A 500 22.49 10.31 3.53
CA SER A 500 23.76 10.95 3.92
C SER A 500 23.61 12.08 4.97
N CYS A 501 22.39 12.41 5.37
CA CYS A 501 22.08 13.56 6.21
C CYS A 501 21.33 13.15 7.47
N LYS A 502 21.19 14.09 8.42
CA LYS A 502 20.54 13.90 9.72
C LYS A 502 19.18 14.61 9.82
N ASP A 503 18.72 15.18 8.72
CA ASP A 503 17.49 15.97 8.66
C ASP A 503 16.30 15.07 8.28
N LEU A 504 15.14 15.36 8.87
CA LEU A 504 13.86 14.81 8.45
C LEU A 504 13.12 15.86 7.61
N PHE A 505 12.64 15.49 6.43
CA PHE A 505 11.89 16.35 5.52
C PHE A 505 10.40 16.00 5.58
N MET A 506 9.57 17.04 5.59
CA MET A 506 8.11 16.99 5.78
C MET A 506 7.36 17.44 4.51
N GLY A 507 7.90 17.08 3.34
CA GLY A 507 7.44 17.58 2.05
C GLY A 507 7.63 19.10 1.92
N ASP A 508 6.62 19.78 1.38
CA ASP A 508 6.63 21.25 1.22
C ASP A 508 6.57 22.01 2.56
N ASN A 509 6.30 21.30 3.67
CA ASN A 509 6.25 21.89 5.02
C ASN A 509 7.65 22.12 5.63
N GLY A 510 8.72 21.86 4.87
CA GLY A 510 10.10 22.13 5.27
C GLY A 510 10.80 20.92 5.88
N LYS A 511 11.71 21.18 6.83
CA LYS A 511 12.55 20.15 7.44
C LYS A 511 12.76 20.36 8.94
N CYS A 512 12.89 19.26 9.67
CA CYS A 512 13.45 19.23 11.02
C CYS A 512 14.95 18.93 10.93
N ALA A 513 15.77 19.94 11.19
CA ALA A 513 17.23 19.81 11.11
C ALA A 513 17.79 18.97 12.26
N ASN A 514 18.77 18.12 11.97
CA ASN A 514 19.40 17.19 12.92
C ASN A 514 18.38 16.38 13.74
N TYR A 515 17.29 15.97 13.09
CA TYR A 515 16.27 15.11 13.71
C TYR A 515 16.87 13.77 14.13
N PHE A 516 17.78 13.21 13.31
CA PHE A 516 18.48 11.97 13.61
C PHE A 516 19.86 12.23 14.22
N LYS A 517 20.26 11.41 15.20
CA LYS A 517 21.60 11.47 15.79
C LYS A 517 22.69 11.04 14.81
N TYR A 518 22.40 10.02 14.01
CA TYR A 518 23.24 9.48 12.96
C TYR A 518 22.41 9.37 11.68
N SER A 519 23.04 9.62 10.55
CA SER A 519 22.46 9.39 9.22
C SER A 519 22.35 7.89 8.94
N ALA A 520 21.44 7.51 8.06
CA ALA A 520 21.26 6.12 7.65
C ALA A 520 22.55 5.54 7.07
N MET A 521 23.30 6.34 6.31
CA MET A 521 24.59 5.96 5.74
C MET A 521 25.61 5.60 6.83
N GLU A 522 25.70 6.37 7.91
CA GLU A 522 26.54 6.05 9.09
C GLU A 522 26.09 4.74 9.75
N GLN A 523 24.78 4.51 9.88
CA GLN A 523 24.24 3.29 10.49
C GLN A 523 24.52 2.03 9.64
N ILE A 524 24.37 2.12 8.32
CA ILE A 524 24.64 0.99 7.39
C ILE A 524 26.13 0.67 7.37
N HIS A 525 26.99 1.70 7.35
CA HIS A 525 28.43 1.50 7.47
C HIS A 525 28.77 0.75 8.75
N TRP A 526 28.18 1.17 9.89
CA TRP A 526 28.36 0.50 11.16
C TRP A 526 27.88 -0.96 11.13
N ASN A 527 26.71 -1.23 10.53
CA ASN A 527 26.16 -2.59 10.41
C ASN A 527 27.12 -3.54 9.68
N ILE A 528 27.73 -3.09 8.58
CA ILE A 528 28.66 -3.89 7.76
C ILE A 528 29.99 -4.07 8.51
N GLU A 529 30.55 -3.00 9.08
CA GLU A 529 31.81 -3.01 9.81
C GLU A 529 31.77 -3.91 11.06
N HIS A 530 30.62 -3.91 11.76
CA HIS A 530 30.43 -4.65 13.00
C HIS A 530 29.65 -5.96 12.80
N ALA A 531 29.57 -6.46 11.56
CA ALA A 531 28.93 -7.72 11.24
C ALA A 531 29.57 -8.87 12.04
N SER A 532 28.80 -9.48 12.96
CA SER A 532 29.30 -10.51 13.87
C SER A 532 28.46 -11.78 13.87
N ASP A 533 29.08 -12.91 14.24
CA ASP A 533 28.38 -14.18 14.38
C ASP A 533 27.37 -14.13 15.54
N ILE A 534 27.63 -13.31 16.56
CA ILE A 534 26.71 -13.09 17.68
C ILE A 534 25.40 -12.46 17.17
N TYR A 535 25.50 -11.42 16.35
CA TYR A 535 24.32 -10.80 15.75
C TYR A 535 23.58 -11.77 14.84
N CYS A 536 24.30 -12.46 13.92
CA CYS A 536 23.72 -13.43 13.00
C CYS A 536 22.94 -14.53 13.75
N ASN A 537 23.57 -15.15 14.76
CA ASN A 537 22.94 -16.19 15.57
C ASN A 537 21.72 -15.67 16.34
N ARG A 538 21.74 -14.41 16.79
CA ARG A 538 20.56 -13.77 17.42
C ARG A 538 19.40 -13.63 16.43
N GLN A 539 19.66 -13.18 15.21
CA GLN A 539 18.61 -13.05 14.19
C GLN A 539 18.03 -14.42 13.80
N ILE A 540 18.87 -15.45 13.66
CA ILE A 540 18.42 -16.83 13.44
C ILE A 540 17.54 -17.32 14.60
N ALA A 541 17.93 -17.03 15.85
CA ALA A 541 17.13 -17.38 17.01
C ALA A 541 15.76 -16.66 17.01
N ILE A 542 15.73 -15.37 16.64
CA ILE A 542 14.48 -14.60 16.49
C ILE A 542 13.61 -15.23 15.39
N LEU A 543 14.16 -15.52 14.21
CA LEU A 543 13.45 -16.14 13.11
C LEU A 543 12.84 -17.48 13.54
N ARG A 544 13.64 -18.36 14.16
CA ARG A 544 13.15 -19.64 14.71
C ARG A 544 12.04 -19.45 15.73
N ASN A 545 12.19 -18.50 16.65
CA ASN A 545 11.21 -18.27 17.70
C ASN A 545 9.88 -17.77 17.14
N VAL A 546 9.92 -16.82 16.20
CA VAL A 546 8.72 -16.24 15.57
C VAL A 546 7.99 -17.27 14.70
N ILE A 547 8.74 -18.09 13.95
CA ILE A 547 8.12 -19.09 13.07
C ILE A 547 7.62 -20.30 13.88
N ASN A 548 8.37 -20.79 14.88
CA ASN A 548 7.94 -21.93 15.69
C ASN A 548 6.83 -21.60 16.70
N SER A 549 6.67 -20.34 17.12
CA SER A 549 5.56 -19.92 17.98
C SER A 549 4.21 -19.93 17.25
N ASN A 550 4.23 -19.97 15.91
CA ASN A 550 3.08 -20.08 15.03
C ASN A 550 3.06 -21.50 14.41
N PRO A 551 2.39 -22.49 15.03
CA PRO A 551 2.49 -23.88 14.59
C PRO A 551 2.09 -24.04 13.11
N ILE A 552 2.78 -24.95 12.43
CA ILE A 552 2.54 -25.35 11.05
C ILE A 552 1.05 -25.71 10.90
N ILE A 553 0.29 -24.84 10.25
CA ILE A 553 -0.91 -25.26 9.56
C ILE A 553 -0.46 -25.30 8.11
N THR A 554 -0.28 -26.49 7.55
CA THR A 554 -0.34 -26.66 6.11
C THR A 554 -1.75 -26.25 5.69
N SER A 555 -2.01 -24.95 5.55
CA SER A 555 -3.22 -24.51 4.90
C SER A 555 -3.09 -25.05 3.50
N HIS A 556 -3.89 -26.05 3.16
CA HIS A 556 -4.22 -26.38 1.78
C HIS A 556 -5.02 -25.19 1.24
N CYS A 557 -4.40 -24.01 1.21
CA CYS A 557 -5.03 -22.83 0.67
C CYS A 557 -4.82 -22.93 -0.84
N PRO A 558 -5.90 -23.00 -1.62
CA PRO A 558 -5.77 -22.95 -3.06
C PRO A 558 -5.00 -21.69 -3.43
N CYS A 559 -4.00 -21.84 -4.30
CA CYS A 559 -3.36 -20.70 -4.91
C CYS A 559 -4.36 -20.09 -5.89
N TYR A 560 -5.10 -19.06 -5.43
CA TYR A 560 -6.17 -18.44 -6.21
C TYR A 560 -5.67 -17.75 -7.48
N ASN A 561 -4.38 -17.38 -7.54
CA ASN A 561 -3.75 -16.76 -8.72
C ASN A 561 -3.42 -17.76 -9.85
N CYS A 562 -3.43 -19.07 -9.58
CA CYS A 562 -3.11 -20.11 -10.58
C CYS A 562 -4.36 -20.86 -11.07
N LEU A 563 -5.53 -20.23 -10.93
CA LEU A 563 -6.81 -20.80 -11.38
C LEU A 563 -7.10 -20.53 -12.86
N ASP A 564 -6.38 -19.60 -13.50
CA ASP A 564 -6.61 -19.18 -14.89
C ASP A 564 -5.61 -19.75 -15.93
N ASP A 565 -4.77 -20.74 -15.54
CA ASP A 565 -3.95 -21.53 -16.48
C ASP A 565 -4.70 -22.75 -17.04
#